data_AF-A0A370I0H7-F1
#
_entry.id   AF-A0A370I0H7-F1
#
_cell.length_a   1.000
_cell.length_b   1.000
_cell.length_c   1.000
_cell.angle_alpha   90.00
_cell.angle_beta   90.00
_cell.angle_gamma   90.00
#
_symmetry.space_group_name_H-M   'P 1'
#
loop_
_entity.id
_entity.type
_entity.pdbx_description
1 polymer ?
#
loop_
_entity_poly.entity_id
_entity_poly.type
_entity_poly.pdbx_seq_one_letter_code
_entity_poly.pdbx_strand_id
1 'polypeptide(L)'
;MFENKRLERRMDRLERKLDAIMRHLNISENPATQPIPAVQDVDYGMAEVDDLLARGNKIGAIKQFRRLHPEVSLKQAKDAVEARDQRRYY
;
A
#
# COMPACT_ATOMS: atom_id res chain seq x y z
N MET A 1 35.37 6.60 -19.15
CA MET A 1 34.74 7.33 -18.02
C MET A 1 33.82 8.50 -18.44
N PHE A 2 33.32 8.57 -19.69
CA PHE A 2 32.52 9.73 -20.18
C PHE A 2 31.02 9.46 -20.33
N GLU A 3 30.61 8.20 -20.46
CA GLU A 3 29.19 7.81 -20.66
C GLU A 3 28.37 8.05 -19.39
N ASN A 4 28.94 7.74 -18.23
CA ASN A 4 28.28 7.95 -16.93
C ASN A 4 27.98 9.43 -16.68
N LYS A 5 28.92 10.32 -17.03
CA LYS A 5 28.77 11.78 -16.85
C LYS A 5 27.65 12.41 -17.69
N ARG A 6 27.31 11.81 -18.83
CA ARG A 6 26.15 12.23 -19.64
C ARG A 6 24.84 11.72 -19.04
N LEU A 7 24.87 10.52 -18.47
CA LEU A 7 23.74 9.91 -17.79
C LEU A 7 23.38 10.70 -16.52
N GLU A 8 24.38 11.05 -15.70
CA GLU A 8 24.22 11.89 -14.50
C GLU A 8 23.55 13.23 -14.83
N ARG A 9 23.99 13.92 -15.89
CA ARG A 9 23.37 15.18 -16.36
C ARG A 9 21.96 15.01 -16.92
N ARG A 10 21.60 13.80 -17.35
CA ARG A 10 20.25 13.49 -17.82
C ARG A 10 19.34 13.19 -16.63
N MET A 11 19.86 12.52 -15.60
CA MET A 11 19.16 12.27 -14.34
C MET A 11 18.84 13.60 -13.62
N ASP A 12 19.81 14.50 -13.43
CA ASP A 12 19.58 15.81 -12.79
C ASP A 12 18.49 16.63 -13.53
N ARG A 13 18.49 16.58 -14.87
CA ARG A 13 17.46 17.25 -15.68
C ARG A 13 16.08 16.60 -15.55
N LEU A 14 16.03 15.28 -15.37
CA LEU A 14 14.77 14.56 -15.16
C LEU A 14 14.20 14.89 -13.77
N GLU A 15 15.04 14.89 -12.73
CA GLU A 15 14.63 15.23 -11.36
C GLU A 15 14.03 16.64 -11.28
N ARG A 16 14.67 17.64 -11.89
CA ARG A 16 14.14 19.01 -11.93
C ARG A 16 12.80 19.13 -12.67
N LYS A 17 12.64 18.38 -13.76
CA LYS A 17 11.38 18.39 -14.52
C LYS A 17 10.26 17.70 -13.74
N LEU A 18 10.56 16.59 -13.07
CA LEU A 18 9.60 15.87 -12.23
C LEU A 18 9.14 16.74 -11.07
N ASP A 19 10.06 17.42 -10.39
CA ASP A 19 9.72 18.37 -9.32
C ASP A 19 8.83 19.52 -9.82
N ALA A 20 9.15 20.10 -10.99
CA ALA A 20 8.32 21.14 -11.61
C ALA A 20 6.91 20.64 -11.96
N ILE A 21 6.79 19.41 -12.46
CA ILE A 21 5.49 18.78 -12.78
C ILE A 21 4.70 18.51 -11.50
N MET A 22 5.34 17.96 -10.46
CA MET A 22 4.68 17.65 -9.18
C MET A 22 4.16 18.92 -8.50
N ARG A 23 4.92 20.02 -8.55
CA ARG A 23 4.48 21.34 -8.08
C ARG A 23 3.34 21.90 -8.92
N HIS A 24 3.45 21.83 -10.24
CA HIS A 24 2.40 22.33 -11.13
C HIS A 24 1.07 21.57 -10.93
N LEU A 25 1.14 20.27 -10.65
CA LEU A 25 -0.02 19.41 -10.42
C LEU A 25 -0.54 19.46 -8.96
N ASN A 26 0.02 20.29 -8.08
CA ASN A 26 -0.36 20.38 -6.65
C ASN A 26 -0.32 19.02 -5.92
N ILE A 27 0.55 18.09 -6.35
CA ILE A 27 0.67 16.75 -5.73
C ILE A 27 1.46 16.80 -4.40
N SER A 28 1.96 17.98 -3.99
CA SER A 28 2.97 18.12 -2.94
C SER A 28 2.50 18.63 -1.56
N GLU A 29 1.20 18.87 -1.33
CA GLU A 29 0.74 19.33 -0.01
C GLU A 29 -0.45 18.53 0.52
N ASN A 30 -0.19 17.30 0.95
CA ASN A 30 -0.92 16.81 2.11
C ASN A 30 -0.07 17.14 3.35
N PRO A 31 -0.50 18.07 4.24
CA PRO A 31 0.20 18.37 5.49
C PRO A 31 0.24 17.18 6.47
N ALA A 32 -0.29 16.01 6.10
CA ALA A 32 0.00 14.74 6.76
C ALA A 32 1.43 14.22 6.47
N THR A 33 2.46 15.09 6.55
CA THR A 33 3.85 14.66 6.78
C THR A 33 4.00 14.15 8.22
N GLN A 34 3.17 13.19 8.59
CA GLN A 34 3.65 12.09 9.39
C GLN A 34 4.70 11.40 8.51
N PRO A 35 5.87 11.00 9.04
CA PRO A 35 6.84 10.24 8.25
C PRO A 35 6.09 9.07 7.63
N ILE A 36 6.01 9.05 6.30
CA ILE A 36 5.50 7.91 5.56
C ILE A 36 6.43 6.78 5.98
N PRO A 37 5.98 5.81 6.79
CA PRO A 37 6.88 4.75 7.22
C PRO A 37 7.26 4.02 5.95
N ALA A 38 8.56 4.09 5.62
CA ALA A 38 9.20 3.63 4.38
C ALA A 38 8.39 2.56 3.69
N VAL A 39 7.56 2.93 2.69
CA VAL A 39 6.70 2.04 1.89
C VAL A 39 6.52 0.67 2.56
N GLN A 40 5.89 0.65 3.74
CA GLN A 40 5.60 -0.61 4.41
C GLN A 40 4.75 -1.35 3.41
N ASP A 41 5.27 -2.48 2.94
CA ASP A 41 4.66 -3.43 2.01
C ASP A 41 3.15 -3.26 2.07
N VAL A 42 2.59 -2.45 1.15
CA VAL A 42 1.15 -2.23 1.13
C VAL A 42 0.65 -3.57 0.66
N ASP A 43 0.31 -4.44 1.61
CA ASP A 43 -0.15 -5.78 1.32
C ASP A 43 -1.49 -5.63 0.60
N TYR A 44 -1.40 -5.54 -0.73
CA TYR A 44 -2.53 -5.33 -1.62
C TYR A 44 -3.58 -6.42 -1.43
N GLY A 45 -3.15 -7.60 -0.96
CA GLY A 45 -4.03 -8.68 -0.56
C GLY A 45 -4.88 -8.34 0.66
N MET A 46 -4.27 -7.79 1.71
CA MET A 46 -4.96 -7.38 2.93
C MET A 46 -5.89 -6.19 2.71
N ALA A 47 -5.58 -5.30 1.75
CA ALA A 47 -6.49 -4.23 1.35
C ALA A 47 -7.80 -4.79 0.78
N GLU A 48 -7.74 -5.87 -0.02
CA GLU A 48 -8.93 -6.55 -0.55
C GLU A 48 -9.73 -7.26 0.57
N VAL A 49 -9.04 -7.83 1.57
CA VAL A 49 -9.69 -8.40 2.76
C VAL A 49 -10.47 -7.32 3.52
N ASP A 50 -9.91 -6.12 3.66
CA ASP A 50 -10.56 -4.99 4.36
C ASP A 50 -11.77 -4.45 3.58
N ASP A 51 -11.69 -4.36 2.25
CA ASP A 51 -12.83 -3.98 1.39
C ASP A 51 -13.98 -5.01 1.48
N LEU A 52 -13.65 -6.30 1.47
CA LEU A 52 -14.64 -7.36 1.64
C LEU A 52 -15.32 -7.29 3.02
N LEU A 53 -14.56 -6.96 4.07
CA LEU A 53 -15.10 -6.72 5.41
C LEU A 53 -16.00 -5.48 5.45
N ALA A 54 -15.59 -4.37 4.83
CA ALA A 54 -16.37 -3.14 4.75
C ALA A 54 -17.73 -3.34 4.04
N ARG A 55 -17.80 -4.27 3.09
CA ARG A 55 -19.04 -4.67 2.40
C ARG A 55 -19.88 -5.69 3.18
N GLY A 56 -19.45 -6.09 4.38
CA GLY A 56 -20.09 -7.14 5.19
C GLY A 56 -19.89 -8.56 4.64
N ASN A 57 -19.01 -8.76 3.65
CA ASN A 57 -18.76 -10.05 3.02
C ASN A 57 -17.66 -10.84 3.76
N LYS A 58 -17.99 -11.29 4.98
CA LYS A 58 -17.04 -11.99 5.86
C LYS A 58 -16.53 -13.32 5.28
N ILE A 59 -17.36 -14.06 4.54
CA ILE A 59 -16.94 -15.30 3.88
C ILE A 59 -15.92 -15.01 2.77
N GLY A 60 -16.14 -13.97 1.96
CA GLY A 60 -15.19 -13.50 0.96
C GLY A 60 -13.84 -13.15 1.58
N ALA A 61 -13.86 -12.37 2.67
CA ALA A 61 -12.66 -11.98 3.41
C ALA A 61 -11.85 -13.19 3.91
N ILE A 62 -12.51 -14.21 4.49
CA ILE A 62 -11.85 -15.45 4.95
C ILE A 62 -11.21 -16.23 3.79
N LYS A 63 -11.90 -16.32 2.66
CA LYS A 63 -11.37 -16.98 1.46
C LYS A 63 -10.13 -16.27 0.92
N GLN A 64 -10.16 -14.94 0.90
CA GLN A 64 -9.03 -14.13 0.44
C GLN A 64 -7.85 -14.22 1.41
N PHE A 65 -8.11 -14.16 2.72
CA PHE A 65 -7.08 -14.33 3.74
C PHE A 65 -6.34 -15.67 3.63
N ARG A 66 -7.06 -16.77 3.38
CA ARG A 66 -6.44 -18.09 3.13
C ARG A 66 -5.69 -18.20 1.81
N ARG A 67 -6.06 -17.39 0.80
CA ARG A 67 -5.30 -17.31 -0.46
C ARG A 67 -3.94 -16.65 -0.24
N LEU A 68 -3.90 -15.63 0.62
CA LEU A 68 -2.69 -14.90 0.98
C LEU A 68 -1.81 -15.71 1.95
N HIS A 69 -2.42 -16.44 2.87
CA HIS A 69 -1.73 -17.29 3.83
C HIS A 69 -2.15 -18.76 3.65
N PRO A 70 -1.55 -19.51 2.71
CA PRO A 70 -1.94 -20.90 2.45
C PRO A 70 -1.66 -21.84 3.64
N GLU A 71 -0.76 -21.45 4.54
CA GLU A 71 -0.40 -22.21 5.74
C GLU A 71 -1.43 -22.11 6.89
N VAL A 72 -2.36 -21.16 6.84
CA VAL A 72 -3.32 -20.99 7.94
C VAL A 72 -4.51 -21.93 7.81
N SER A 73 -4.87 -22.54 8.93
CA SER A 73 -6.11 -23.33 9.04
C SER A 73 -7.34 -22.43 8.91
N LEU A 74 -8.48 -23.01 8.50
CA LEU A 74 -9.74 -22.27 8.36
C LEU A 74 -10.15 -21.55 9.66
N LYS A 75 -9.91 -22.19 10.81
CA LYS A 75 -10.16 -21.60 12.13
C LYS A 75 -9.31 -20.34 12.37
N GLN A 76 -8.02 -20.39 12.03
CA GLN A 76 -7.08 -19.28 12.17
C GLN A 76 -7.45 -18.11 11.23
N ALA A 77 -7.84 -18.42 9.99
CA ALA A 77 -8.30 -17.40 9.05
C ALA A 77 -9.58 -16.69 9.54
N LYS A 78 -10.53 -17.46 10.09
CA LYS A 78 -11.76 -16.89 10.65
C LYS A 78 -11.44 -15.94 11.81
N ASP A 79 -10.62 -16.40 12.76
CA ASP A 79 -10.23 -15.64 13.94
C ASP A 79 -9.52 -14.33 13.57
N ALA A 80 -8.55 -14.39 12.64
CA ALA A 80 -7.84 -13.21 12.15
C ALA A 80 -8.76 -12.18 11.46
N VAL A 81 -9.72 -12.66 10.66
CA VAL A 81 -10.71 -11.79 9.99
C VAL A 81 -11.71 -11.20 11.00
N GLU A 82 -12.13 -11.97 12.01
CA GLU A 82 -13.02 -11.49 13.08
C GLU A 82 -12.34 -10.45 13.98
N ALA A 83 -11.09 -10.65 14.36
CA ALA A 83 -10.32 -9.68 15.13
C ALA A 83 -10.15 -8.35 14.38
N ARG A 84 -9.94 -8.40 13.06
CA ARG A 84 -9.87 -7.23 12.18
C ARG A 84 -11.21 -6.51 12.09
N ASP A 85 -12.29 -7.25 11.87
CA ASP A 85 -13.66 -6.74 11.85
C ASP A 85 -13.99 -6.02 13.17
N GLN A 86 -13.71 -6.64 14.31
CA GLN A 86 -13.93 -6.05 15.63
C GLN A 86 -13.14 -4.75 15.84
N ARG A 87 -11.84 -4.72 15.48
CA ARG A 87 -11.01 -3.52 15.60
C ARG A 87 -11.55 -2.33 14.78
N ARG A 88 -12.39 -2.57 13.77
CA ARG A 88 -12.99 -1.53 12.93
C ARG A 88 -14.28 -0.93 13.52
N TYR A 89 -14.94 -1.63 14.44
CA TYR A 89 -16.18 -1.17 15.08
C TYR A 89 -15.97 -0.51 16.46
N TYR A 90 -14.73 -0.46 16.95
CA TYR A 90 -14.32 0.28 18.16
C TYR A 90 -13.49 1.51 17.77
#